data_AF-A0A428YYQ6-F1
#
_entry.id   AF-A0A428YYQ6-F1
#
_cell.length_a   1.000
_cell.length_b   1.000
_cell.length_c   1.000
_cell.angle_alpha   90.00
_cell.angle_beta   90.00
_cell.angle_gamma   90.00
#
_symmetry.space_group_name_H-M   'P 1'
#
loop_
_entity.id
_entity.type
_entity.pdbx_description
1 polymer ?
#
loop_
_entity_poly.entity_id
_entity_poly.type
_entity_poly.pdbx_seq_one_letter_code
_entity_poly.pdbx_strand_id
1 'polypeptide(L)'
;SHNSLSTRTWLEDHPRIHHAFIPVGACWLSLQEGWWRIFRKTALAGQPFANPDDIAYATTPATDQLNTRANPWIWGRPTPPTPYYGADIGSAARSGDI
;
A
#
# COMPACT_ATOMS: atom_id res chain seq x y z
N SER A 1 -2.44 -20.16 -8.27
CA SER A 1 -3.62 -19.59 -7.60
C SER A 1 -3.18 -18.99 -6.28
N HIS A 2 -3.76 -17.88 -5.82
CA HIS A 2 -3.40 -17.27 -4.53
C HIS A 2 -3.76 -18.15 -3.31
N ASN A 3 -4.57 -19.20 -3.51
CA ASN A 3 -4.98 -20.17 -2.48
C ASN A 3 -4.46 -21.60 -2.72
N SER A 4 -3.52 -21.82 -3.65
CA SER A 4 -2.98 -23.17 -3.86
C SER A 4 -2.15 -23.65 -2.65
N LEU A 5 -1.95 -24.98 -2.55
CA LEU A 5 -1.05 -25.56 -1.56
C LEU A 5 0.36 -24.98 -1.68
N SER A 6 0.90 -24.91 -2.90
CA SER A 6 2.23 -24.35 -3.17
C SER A 6 2.41 -22.92 -2.63
N THR A 7 1.43 -22.05 -2.84
CA THR A 7 1.47 -20.66 -2.34
C THR A 7 1.44 -20.62 -0.82
N ARG A 8 0.59 -21.45 -0.19
CA ARG A 8 0.48 -21.50 1.28
C ARG A 8 1.76 -22.02 1.94
N THR A 9 2.33 -23.11 1.43
CA THR A 9 3.61 -23.65 1.93
C THR A 9 4.73 -22.63 1.76
N TRP A 10 4.80 -21.93 0.63
CA TRP A 10 5.79 -20.87 0.46
C TRP A 10 5.63 -19.74 1.49
N LEU A 11 4.40 -19.36 1.85
CA LEU A 11 4.15 -18.31 2.85
C LEU A 11 4.58 -18.73 4.27
N GLU A 12 4.52 -20.02 4.61
CA GLU A 12 5.00 -20.54 5.90
C GLU A 12 6.49 -20.24 6.08
N ASP A 13 7.27 -20.28 5.00
CA ASP A 13 8.70 -19.96 5.00
C ASP A 13 8.99 -18.44 4.98
N HIS A 14 7.99 -17.57 4.81
CA HIS A 14 8.15 -16.12 4.61
C HIS A 14 7.32 -15.28 5.59
N PRO A 15 7.63 -15.30 6.91
CA PRO A 15 6.79 -14.70 7.96
C PRO A 15 6.68 -13.17 7.91
N ARG A 16 7.53 -12.50 7.12
CA ARG A 16 7.47 -11.04 6.90
C ARG A 16 6.32 -10.63 5.98
N ILE A 17 5.69 -11.58 5.29
CA ILE A 17 4.60 -11.34 4.36
C ILE A 17 3.29 -11.67 5.05
N HIS A 18 2.44 -10.65 5.23
CA HIS A 18 1.11 -10.81 5.83
C HIS A 18 0.03 -10.68 4.75
N HIS A 19 -0.89 -11.64 4.71
CA HIS A 19 -2.01 -11.61 3.77
C HIS A 19 -3.18 -10.79 4.31
N ALA A 20 -3.63 -9.82 3.52
CA ALA A 20 -4.94 -9.20 3.67
C ALA A 20 -5.95 -9.96 2.80
N PHE A 21 -6.88 -10.67 3.44
CA PHE A 21 -7.95 -11.36 2.72
C PHE A 21 -9.05 -10.37 2.32
N ILE A 22 -9.28 -10.24 1.02
CA ILE A 22 -10.38 -9.45 0.46
C ILE A 22 -11.54 -10.40 0.15
N PRO A 23 -12.77 -10.16 0.66
CA PRO A 23 -13.94 -10.97 0.32
C PRO A 23 -14.17 -11.02 -1.19
N VAL A 24 -14.71 -12.14 -1.66
CA VAL A 24 -15.08 -12.28 -3.07
C VAL A 24 -16.08 -11.17 -3.46
N GLY A 25 -15.82 -10.51 -4.59
CA GLY A 25 -16.64 -9.38 -5.06
C GLY A 25 -16.32 -8.02 -4.43
N ALA A 26 -15.43 -7.96 -3.44
CA ALA A 26 -15.01 -6.71 -2.79
C ALA A 26 -13.71 -6.13 -3.37
N CYS A 27 -13.48 -6.27 -4.68
CA CYS A 27 -12.22 -5.80 -5.31
C CYS A 27 -11.96 -4.31 -5.08
N TRP A 28 -13.00 -3.50 -4.88
CA TRP A 28 -12.93 -2.07 -4.55
C TRP A 28 -12.17 -1.76 -3.25
N LEU A 29 -11.97 -2.74 -2.36
CA LEU A 29 -11.08 -2.63 -1.20
C LEU A 29 -9.60 -2.77 -1.56
N SER A 30 -9.28 -3.31 -2.74
CA SER A 30 -7.90 -3.43 -3.22
C SER A 30 -7.43 -2.12 -3.82
N LEU A 31 -6.27 -1.64 -3.34
CA LEU A 31 -5.57 -0.50 -3.93
C LEU A 31 -5.29 -0.72 -5.43
N GLN A 32 -5.14 -1.98 -5.86
CA GLN A 32 -4.91 -2.32 -7.25
C GLN A 32 -6.03 -1.83 -8.17
N GLU A 33 -7.29 -1.83 -7.72
CA GLU A 33 -8.42 -1.34 -8.53
C GLU A 33 -8.36 0.17 -8.75
N GLY A 34 -7.94 0.93 -7.74
CA GLY A 34 -7.71 2.38 -7.85
C GLY A 34 -6.64 2.69 -8.89
N TRP A 35 -5.53 1.95 -8.86
CA TRP A 35 -4.48 2.05 -9.87
C TRP A 35 -5.00 1.70 -11.28
N TRP A 36 -5.75 0.60 -11.44
CA TRP A 36 -6.32 0.18 -12.72
C TRP A 36 -7.25 1.22 -13.33
N ARG A 37 -8.04 1.92 -12.49
CA ARG A 37 -8.90 3.01 -12.96
C ARG A 37 -8.07 4.18 -13.52
N ILE A 38 -7.00 4.56 -12.85
CA ILE A 38 -6.11 5.64 -13.30
C ILE A 38 -5.41 5.22 -14.59
N PHE A 39 -4.75 4.05 -14.57
CA PHE A 39 -3.99 3.52 -15.69
C PHE A 39 -4.81 3.43 -16.98
N ARG A 40 -6.02 2.87 -16.92
CA ARG A 40 -6.91 2.79 -18.09
C ARG A 40 -7.26 4.17 -18.65
N LYS A 41 -7.51 5.15 -17.78
CA LYS A 41 -7.86 6.51 -18.19
C LYS A 41 -6.66 7.24 -18.82
N THR A 42 -5.46 7.07 -18.27
CA THR A 42 -4.29 7.86 -18.66
C THR A 42 -3.45 7.22 -19.76
N ALA A 43 -3.43 5.89 -19.85
CA ALA A 43 -2.53 5.17 -20.75
C ALA A 43 -3.24 4.44 -21.90
N LEU A 44 -4.48 3.97 -21.67
CA LEU A 44 -5.16 3.10 -22.64
C LEU A 44 -6.29 3.79 -23.40
N ALA A 45 -6.98 4.75 -22.78
CA ALA A 45 -8.14 5.38 -23.36
C ALA A 45 -7.80 6.09 -24.68
N GLY A 46 -8.43 5.66 -25.77
CA GLY A 46 -8.29 6.26 -27.10
C GLY A 46 -6.99 5.91 -27.84
N GLN A 47 -6.16 5.00 -27.31
CA GLN A 47 -4.93 4.58 -27.96
C GLN A 47 -5.15 3.28 -28.77
N PRO A 48 -4.64 3.18 -30.01
CA PRO A 48 -4.57 1.91 -30.73
C PRO A 48 -3.40 1.07 -30.21
N PHE A 49 -3.62 -0.25 -30.11
CA PHE A 49 -2.59 -1.23 -29.77
C PHE A 49 -2.65 -2.35 -30.80
N ALA A 50 -1.54 -2.60 -31.50
CA ALA A 50 -1.44 -3.65 -32.50
C ALA A 50 -0.88 -4.95 -31.92
N ASN A 51 -0.09 -4.85 -30.85
CA ASN A 51 0.56 -5.99 -30.22
C ASN A 51 0.76 -5.78 -28.70
N PRO A 52 1.16 -6.82 -27.95
CA PRO A 52 1.42 -6.70 -26.51
C PRO A 52 2.56 -5.74 -26.13
N ASP A 53 3.54 -5.55 -27.00
CA ASP A 53 4.68 -4.65 -26.74
C ASP A 53 4.22 -3.19 -26.70
N ASP A 54 3.21 -2.81 -27.49
CA ASP A 54 2.59 -1.48 -27.43
C ASP A 54 1.98 -1.20 -26.05
N ILE A 55 1.39 -2.22 -25.41
CA ILE A 55 0.84 -2.11 -24.05
C ILE A 55 1.96 -1.99 -23.04
N ALA A 56 3.03 -2.78 -23.17
CA ALA A 56 4.20 -2.68 -22.29
C ALA A 56 4.87 -1.29 -22.38
N TYR A 57 4.98 -0.77 -23.60
CA TYR A 57 5.50 0.56 -23.88
C TYR A 57 4.62 1.66 -23.28
N ALA A 58 3.29 1.55 -23.34
CA ALA A 58 2.38 2.51 -22.69
C ALA A 58 2.37 2.38 -21.15
N THR A 59 2.61 1.17 -20.62
CA THR A 59 2.56 0.88 -19.18
C THR A 59 3.67 1.58 -18.40
N THR A 60 4.89 1.52 -18.92
CA THR A 60 6.10 2.06 -18.25
C THR A 60 5.97 3.57 -17.96
N PRO A 61 5.81 4.46 -18.95
CA PRO A 61 5.75 5.90 -18.71
C PRO A 61 4.51 6.31 -17.90
N ALA A 62 3.36 5.64 -18.08
CA ALA A 62 2.17 5.93 -17.29
C ALA A 62 2.37 5.61 -15.80
N THR A 63 3.08 4.52 -15.51
CA THR A 63 3.43 4.12 -14.14
C THR A 63 4.44 5.08 -13.53
N ASP A 64 5.48 5.47 -14.27
CA ASP A 64 6.50 6.42 -13.81
C ASP A 64 5.90 7.81 -13.51
N GLN A 65 5.03 8.30 -14.39
CA GLN A 65 4.32 9.57 -14.19
C GLN A 65 3.43 9.55 -12.95
N LEU A 66 2.75 8.42 -12.71
CA LEU A 66 1.95 8.25 -11.50
C LEU A 66 2.83 8.23 -10.25
N ASN A 67 3.91 7.44 -10.26
CA ASN A 67 4.83 7.31 -9.13
C ASN A 67 5.53 8.63 -8.78
N THR A 68 5.86 9.45 -9.78
CA THR A 68 6.50 10.77 -9.57
C THR A 68 5.60 11.74 -8.79
N ARG A 69 4.27 11.59 -8.88
CA ARG A 69 3.29 12.49 -8.27
C ARG A 69 2.49 11.84 -7.14
N ALA A 70 2.68 10.55 -6.91
CA ALA A 70 1.88 9.79 -5.97
C ALA A 70 2.29 10.14 -4.53
N ASN A 71 1.30 10.55 -3.74
CA ASN A 71 1.44 10.43 -2.30
C ASN A 71 1.25 8.95 -1.92
N PRO A 72 2.08 8.39 -1.02
CA PRO A 72 1.91 7.01 -0.57
C PRO A 72 0.48 6.75 -0.12
N TRP A 73 -0.12 5.67 -0.62
CA TRP A 73 -1.44 5.24 -0.20
C TRP A 73 -1.34 4.67 1.21
N ILE A 74 -1.78 5.46 2.20
CA ILE A 74 -1.76 5.04 3.59
C ILE A 74 -2.96 4.12 3.84
N TRP A 75 -2.65 2.88 4.18
CA TRP A 75 -3.64 1.92 4.66
C TRP A 75 -3.88 2.13 6.16
N GLY A 76 -5.15 2.20 6.56
CA GLY A 76 -5.53 2.39 7.96
C GLY A 76 -5.46 3.84 8.45
N ARG A 77 -5.69 4.03 9.75
CA ARG A 77 -5.59 5.36 10.39
C ARG A 77 -4.11 5.67 10.66
N PRO A 78 -3.57 6.81 10.21
CA PRO A 78 -2.23 7.23 10.61
C PRO A 78 -2.15 7.34 12.13
N THR A 79 -1.02 6.97 12.73
CA THR A 79 -0.78 7.21 14.14
C THR A 79 -0.97 8.71 14.42
N PRO A 80 -1.83 9.10 15.37
CA PRO A 80 -1.95 10.49 15.75
C PRO A 80 -0.57 11.02 16.13
N PRO A 81 -0.21 12.27 15.78
CA PRO A 81 1.03 12.87 16.25
C PRO A 81 1.10 12.76 17.78
N THR A 82 2.24 12.36 18.32
CA THR A 82 2.44 12.36 19.78
C THR A 82 2.22 13.80 20.27
N PRO A 83 1.31 14.03 21.21
CA PRO A 83 1.18 15.36 21.81
C PRO A 83 2.54 15.75 22.37
N TYR A 84 3.07 16.89 21.95
CA TYR A 84 4.22 17.52 22.61
C TYR A 84 3.75 17.99 24.00
N TYR A 85 3.68 17.09 24.98
CA TYR A 85 3.62 17.52 26.36
C TYR A 85 5.04 17.94 26.74
N GLY A 86 5.21 19.25 26.93
CA GLY A 86 6.50 19.85 27.26
C GLY A 86 7.19 19.08 28.37
N ALA A 87 8.48 18.84 28.18
CA ALA A 87 9.39 18.40 29.22
C ALA A 87 9.53 19.51 30.26
N ASP A 88 8.50 19.68 31.09
CA ASP A 88 8.48 20.51 32.28
C ASP A 88 7.62 19.79 33.34
N ILE A 89 8.09 18.62 33.78
CA ILE A 89 7.78 18.18 35.14
C ILE A 89 9.08 18.18 35.92
N GLY A 90 9.21 19.25 36.71
CA GLY A 90 10.34 19.46 37.59
C GLY A 90 10.57 18.26 38.49
N SER A 91 11.86 18.02 38.72
CA SER A 91 12.40 17.33 39.89
C SER A 91 11.63 17.77 41.15
N ALA A 92 10.78 16.89 41.66
CA ALA A 92 10.26 16.99 43.01
C ALA A 92 10.41 15.62 43.67
N ALA A 93 11.34 15.60 44.62
CA ALA A 93 11.76 14.46 45.40
C ALA A 93 10.59 13.71 46.06
N ARG A 94 10.75 12.39 46.20
CA ARG A 94 10.38 11.69 47.42
C ARG A 94 11.53 10.78 47.84
N SER A 95 12.34 11.32 48.75
CA SER A 95 12.95 10.59 49.84
C SER A 95 11.83 10.04 50.74
N GLY A 96 12.02 8.83 51.26
CA GLY A 96 11.12 8.21 52.23
C GLY A 96 11.33 6.70 52.29
N ASP A 97 12.31 6.29 53.09
CA ASP A 97 12.62 4.92 53.49
C ASP A 97 11.41 4.19 54.12
N ILE A 98 11.32 2.88 53.86
CA ILE A 98 11.35 1.71 54.79
C ILE A 98 10.91 0.46 54.00
#